data_AF-A0A3M0WVY9-F1
#
_entry.id   AF-A0A3M0WVY9-F1
#
_cell.length_a   1.000
_cell.length_b   1.000
_cell.length_c   1.000
_cell.angle_alpha   90.00
_cell.angle_beta   90.00
_cell.angle_gamma   90.00
#
_symmetry.space_group_name_H-M   'P 1'
#
loop_
_entity.id
_entity.type
_entity.pdbx_description
1 polymer ?
#
loop_
_entity_poly.entity_id
_entity_poly.type
_entity_poly.pdbx_seq_one_letter_code
_entity_poly.pdbx_strand_id
1 'polypeptide(L)'
;MKGLTRIEWILGILLVVLLGVVVLLAVLLWIQPSAPETAASFNSATFVAQRADDIAPTPDTPGQTARIAYAAAVNTAVAWQPDAVLLNATGTWPQGSSELLIRNGQTTWGFTFYSPSRQEAATISVIDGEATLVTTAPFALAQTPVAATSWQLDSVDALDIYLQNGGSQFLQQEQITILTMYLNADNANRNGRIEWLISLLAPQTGHSLDMIIDANTGDIVTN
;
A
#
# COMPACT_ATOMS: atom_id res chain seq x y z
N MET A 1 -64.64 -37.38 -48.44
CA MET A 1 -63.83 -37.03 -47.25
C MET A 1 -62.42 -37.54 -47.48
N LYS A 2 -61.46 -36.68 -47.87
CA LYS A 2 -60.05 -37.07 -48.03
C LYS A 2 -59.42 -37.09 -46.64
N GLY A 3 -58.92 -38.23 -46.19
CA GLY A 3 -58.21 -38.33 -44.92
C GLY A 3 -56.91 -37.54 -45.01
N LEU A 4 -56.64 -36.68 -44.02
CA LEU A 4 -55.36 -35.96 -43.92
C LEU A 4 -54.21 -36.97 -43.88
N THR A 5 -53.18 -36.70 -44.67
CA THR A 5 -52.00 -37.55 -44.75
C THR A 5 -51.22 -37.48 -43.43
N ARG A 6 -50.52 -38.58 -43.06
CA ARG A 6 -49.75 -38.64 -41.79
C ARG A 6 -48.77 -37.47 -41.63
N ILE A 7 -48.26 -36.93 -42.74
CA ILE A 7 -47.34 -35.79 -42.77
C ILE A 7 -48.04 -34.48 -42.38
N GLU A 8 -49.26 -34.23 -42.87
CA GLU A 8 -50.04 -33.05 -42.48
C GLU A 8 -50.39 -33.06 -40.98
N TRP A 9 -50.61 -34.26 -40.42
CA TRP A 9 -50.88 -34.41 -38.99
C TRP A 9 -49.64 -34.13 -38.13
N ILE A 10 -48.47 -34.59 -38.56
CA ILE A 10 -47.18 -34.30 -37.89
C ILE A 10 -46.86 -32.81 -37.97
N LEU A 11 -47.06 -32.19 -39.14
CA LEU A 11 -46.86 -30.75 -39.32
C LEU A 11 -47.81 -29.93 -38.46
N GLY A 12 -49.07 -30.34 -38.34
CA GLY A 12 -50.05 -29.70 -37.47
C GLY A 12 -49.63 -29.72 -35.99
N ILE A 13 -49.16 -30.86 -35.50
CA ILE A 13 -48.68 -30.98 -34.11
C ILE A 13 -47.42 -30.15 -33.90
N LEU A 14 -46.46 -30.20 -34.83
CA LEU A 14 -45.21 -29.47 -34.71
C LEU A 14 -45.46 -27.95 -34.68
N LEU A 15 -46.41 -27.46 -35.47
CA LEU A 15 -46.83 -26.06 -35.45
C LEU A 15 -47.44 -25.66 -34.10
N VAL A 16 -48.31 -26.49 -33.53
CA VAL A 16 -48.94 -26.22 -32.22
C VAL A 16 -47.90 -26.20 -31.09
N VAL A 17 -46.95 -27.14 -31.10
CA VAL A 17 -45.86 -27.16 -30.12
C VAL A 17 -44.99 -25.91 -30.23
N LEU A 18 -44.63 -25.51 -31.46
CA LEU A 18 -43.80 -24.33 -31.69
C LEU A 18 -44.51 -23.04 -31.23
N LEU A 19 -45.81 -22.93 -31.49
CA LEU A 19 -46.65 -21.84 -30.99
C LEU A 19 -46.68 -21.80 -29.46
N GLY A 20 -46.78 -22.96 -28.80
CA GLY A 20 -46.72 -23.08 -27.35
C GLY A 20 -45.40 -22.57 -26.77
N VAL A 21 -44.27 -22.91 -27.39
CA VAL A 21 -42.94 -22.44 -26.97
C VAL A 21 -42.80 -20.94 -27.13
N VAL A 22 -43.29 -20.37 -28.25
CA VAL A 22 -43.25 -18.92 -28.48
C VAL A 22 -44.07 -18.17 -27.44
N VAL A 23 -45.27 -18.66 -27.12
CA VAL A 23 -46.12 -18.05 -26.08
C VAL A 23 -45.45 -18.15 -24.71
N LEU A 24 -44.87 -19.30 -24.36
CA LEU A 24 -44.16 -19.48 -23.10
C LEU A 24 -42.96 -18.51 -22.99
N LEU A 25 -42.18 -18.35 -24.05
CA LEU A 25 -41.06 -17.41 -24.09
C LEU A 25 -41.53 -15.96 -23.99
N ALA A 26 -42.62 -15.60 -24.65
CA ALA A 26 -43.20 -14.26 -24.54
C ALA A 26 -43.65 -13.97 -23.10
N VAL A 27 -44.27 -14.94 -22.42
CA VAL A 27 -44.65 -14.80 -21.00
C VAL A 27 -43.42 -14.70 -20.10
N LEU A 28 -42.39 -15.52 -20.32
CA LEU A 28 -41.14 -15.46 -19.55
C LEU A 28 -40.39 -14.13 -19.74
N LEU A 29 -40.41 -13.56 -20.94
CA LEU A 29 -39.84 -12.24 -21.22
C LEU A 29 -40.69 -11.11 -20.63
N TRP A 30 -42.01 -11.30 -20.52
CA TRP A 30 -42.90 -10.30 -19.91
C TRP A 30 -42.82 -10.30 -18.38
N ILE A 31 -42.55 -11.45 -17.76
CA ILE A 31 -42.34 -11.59 -16.31
C ILE A 31 -40.85 -11.40 -15.95
N GLN A 32 -40.05 -10.72 -16.78
CA GLN A 32 -38.73 -10.30 -16.32
C GLN A 32 -38.93 -9.42 -15.08
N PRO A 33 -38.43 -9.82 -13.89
CA PRO A 33 -38.47 -8.94 -12.73
C PRO A 33 -37.74 -7.67 -13.13
N SER A 34 -38.44 -6.53 -13.06
CA SER A 34 -37.83 -5.23 -13.27
C SER A 34 -36.55 -5.21 -12.45
N ALA A 35 -35.40 -5.16 -13.12
CA ALA A 35 -34.14 -4.93 -12.43
C ALA A 35 -34.36 -3.69 -11.57
N PRO A 36 -34.01 -3.70 -10.27
CA PRO A 36 -34.20 -2.53 -9.43
C PRO A 36 -33.50 -1.34 -10.09
N GLU A 37 -34.30 -0.42 -10.64
CA GLU A 37 -33.86 0.90 -11.07
C GLU A 37 -33.50 1.69 -9.82
N THR A 38 -32.30 1.44 -9.30
CA THR A 38 -31.54 2.36 -8.43
C THR A 38 -30.10 1.85 -8.29
N ALA A 39 -29.49 1.47 -9.41
CA ALA A 39 -28.09 1.85 -9.57
C ALA A 39 -28.11 3.36 -9.83
N ALA A 40 -28.06 4.14 -8.74
CA ALA A 40 -27.47 5.46 -8.85
C ALA A 40 -26.17 5.25 -9.64
N SER A 41 -25.97 6.02 -10.72
CA SER A 41 -24.66 6.12 -11.33
C SER A 41 -23.75 6.69 -10.24
N PHE A 42 -23.17 5.80 -9.44
CA PHE A 42 -22.09 6.10 -8.55
C PHE A 42 -20.92 6.38 -9.48
N ASN A 43 -20.87 7.62 -9.98
CA ASN A 43 -19.73 8.09 -10.72
C ASN A 43 -18.53 7.84 -9.80
N SER A 44 -17.68 6.88 -10.17
CA SER A 44 -16.51 6.47 -9.37
C SER A 44 -15.62 7.67 -9.04
N ALA A 45 -15.68 8.74 -9.85
CA ALA A 45 -15.05 10.02 -9.59
C ALA A 45 -15.51 10.70 -8.29
N THR A 46 -16.80 10.61 -7.92
CA THR A 46 -17.30 11.23 -6.70
C THR A 46 -16.89 10.43 -5.46
N PHE A 47 -16.92 9.09 -5.53
CA PHE A 47 -16.50 8.23 -4.40
C PHE A 47 -14.98 8.24 -4.17
N VAL A 48 -14.18 8.43 -5.23
CA VAL A 48 -12.73 8.62 -5.12
C VAL A 48 -12.40 10.03 -4.61
N ALA A 49 -13.12 11.06 -5.06
CA ALA A 49 -12.94 12.42 -4.52
C ALA A 49 -13.34 12.53 -3.04
N GLN A 50 -14.43 11.88 -2.63
CA GLN A 50 -14.88 11.91 -1.23
C GLN A 50 -13.97 11.11 -0.28
N ARG A 51 -13.21 10.12 -0.79
CA ARG A 51 -12.19 9.41 0.01
C ARG A 51 -10.83 10.09 0.01
N ALA A 52 -10.52 10.93 -0.97
CA ALA A 52 -9.32 11.75 -0.95
C ALA A 52 -9.39 12.83 0.15
N ASP A 53 -10.61 13.32 0.46
CA ASP A 53 -10.87 14.27 1.55
C ASP A 53 -10.96 13.62 2.95
N ASP A 54 -11.04 12.28 3.03
CA ASP A 54 -11.11 11.53 4.31
C ASP A 54 -9.72 11.00 4.75
N ILE A 55 -8.65 11.56 4.17
CA ILE A 55 -7.30 11.43 4.72
C ILE A 55 -7.19 12.56 5.75
N ALA A 56 -7.11 12.19 7.03
CA ALA A 56 -6.82 13.14 8.10
C ALA A 56 -5.65 14.05 7.67
N PRO A 57 -5.75 15.39 7.79
CA PRO A 57 -4.67 16.28 7.40
C PRO A 57 -3.39 15.81 8.08
N THR A 58 -2.39 15.40 7.29
CA THR A 58 -1.06 15.13 7.84
C THR A 58 -0.56 16.45 8.41
N PRO A 59 -0.29 16.56 9.71
CA PRO A 59 0.11 17.82 10.32
C PRO A 59 1.39 18.34 9.67
N ASP A 60 1.35 19.61 9.21
CA ASP A 60 2.49 20.32 8.62
C ASP A 60 3.49 20.73 9.71
N THR A 61 4.42 19.82 10.01
CA THR A 61 5.55 20.09 10.88
C THR A 61 6.86 19.91 10.09
N PRO A 62 7.60 20.99 9.81
CA PRO A 62 8.90 20.88 9.16
C PRO A 62 9.85 19.96 9.93
N GLY A 63 10.50 19.02 9.25
CA GLY A 63 11.68 18.32 9.78
C GLY A 63 11.43 17.08 10.63
N GLN A 64 10.38 16.29 10.39
CA GLN A 64 10.27 14.93 10.97
C GLN A 64 11.06 13.90 10.17
N THR A 65 12.39 14.03 10.14
CA THR A 65 13.24 13.00 9.53
C THR A 65 13.24 11.72 10.36
N ALA A 66 13.62 10.59 9.75
CA ALA A 66 13.81 9.32 10.45
C ALA A 66 14.72 9.46 11.67
N ARG A 67 15.82 10.22 11.56
CA ARG A 67 16.76 10.43 12.67
C ARG A 67 16.12 11.22 13.82
N ILE A 68 15.33 12.24 13.51
CA ILE A 68 14.63 13.03 14.53
C ILE A 68 13.55 12.18 15.21
N ALA A 69 12.76 11.45 14.44
CA ALA A 69 11.74 10.54 14.96
C ALA A 69 12.37 9.40 15.79
N TYR A 70 13.52 8.90 15.37
CA TYR A 70 14.25 7.86 16.09
C TYR A 70 14.66 8.30 17.50
N ALA A 71 15.08 9.55 17.68
CA ALA A 71 15.44 10.07 19.00
C ALA A 71 14.27 10.01 20.00
N ALA A 72 13.04 10.27 19.54
CA ALA A 72 11.84 10.11 20.35
C ALA A 72 11.53 8.61 20.60
N ALA A 73 11.61 7.79 19.55
CA ALA A 73 11.30 6.36 19.62
C ALA A 73 12.22 5.59 20.59
N VAL A 74 13.51 5.94 20.65
CA VAL A 74 14.49 5.30 21.55
C VAL A 74 14.10 5.46 23.01
N ASN A 75 13.62 6.63 23.43
CA ASN A 75 13.22 6.85 24.81
C ASN A 75 12.06 5.93 25.20
N THR A 76 11.07 5.78 24.31
CA THR A 76 9.95 4.86 24.50
C THR A 76 10.41 3.39 24.46
N ALA A 77 11.35 3.04 23.58
CA ALA A 77 11.89 1.68 23.48
C ALA A 77 12.66 1.28 24.75
N VAL A 78 13.52 2.15 25.27
CA VAL A 78 14.30 1.91 26.49
C VAL A 78 13.40 1.86 27.73
N ALA A 79 12.35 2.69 27.77
CA ALA A 79 11.33 2.60 28.82
C ALA A 79 10.54 1.29 28.78
N TRP A 80 10.29 0.76 27.58
CA TRP A 80 9.70 -0.57 27.41
C TRP A 80 10.66 -1.68 27.85
N GLN A 81 11.89 -1.71 27.32
CA GLN A 81 12.96 -2.63 27.68
C GLN A 81 14.35 -2.01 27.56
N PRO A 82 15.21 -2.08 28.60
CA PRO A 82 16.55 -1.48 28.56
C PRO A 82 17.50 -2.05 27.52
N ASP A 83 17.28 -3.30 27.07
CA ASP A 83 18.10 -3.98 26.06
C ASP A 83 17.51 -3.89 24.64
N ALA A 84 16.52 -3.02 24.43
CA ALA A 84 15.88 -2.83 23.14
C ALA A 84 16.89 -2.35 22.08
N VAL A 85 17.00 -3.11 20.98
CA VAL A 85 17.82 -2.77 19.81
C VAL A 85 16.92 -2.51 18.60
N LEU A 86 17.29 -1.54 17.77
CA LEU A 86 16.52 -1.21 16.57
C LEU A 86 16.64 -2.35 15.55
N LEU A 87 15.51 -2.78 14.98
CA LEU A 87 15.47 -3.73 13.88
C LEU A 87 15.25 -3.05 12.54
N ASN A 88 14.30 -2.11 12.47
CA ASN A 88 13.99 -1.36 11.25
C ASN A 88 13.28 -0.05 11.57
N ALA A 89 13.29 0.84 10.60
CA ALA A 89 12.43 2.02 10.55
C ALA A 89 11.58 1.98 9.26
N THR A 90 10.39 2.55 9.30
CA THR A 90 9.47 2.63 8.16
C THR A 90 8.81 4.00 8.12
N GLY A 91 8.80 4.63 6.95
CA GLY A 91 8.03 5.83 6.68
C GLY A 91 7.09 5.58 5.52
N THR A 92 5.83 6.02 5.65
CA THR A 92 4.82 5.86 4.60
C THR A 92 4.12 7.18 4.35
N TRP A 93 4.24 7.70 3.15
CA TRP A 93 3.61 8.98 2.81
C TRP A 93 2.16 8.77 2.36
N PRO A 94 1.28 9.75 2.63
CA PRO A 94 -0.09 9.73 2.10
C PRO A 94 -0.13 9.51 0.59
N GLN A 95 -1.17 8.85 0.12
CA GLN A 95 -1.39 8.65 -1.31
C GLN A 95 -1.48 10.01 -2.02
N GLY A 96 -0.76 10.15 -3.14
CA GLY A 96 -0.74 11.39 -3.91
C GLY A 96 0.07 12.52 -3.26
N SER A 97 0.95 12.20 -2.30
CA SER A 97 1.88 13.18 -1.73
C SER A 97 2.69 13.88 -2.83
N SER A 98 2.70 15.22 -2.76
CA SER A 98 3.50 16.02 -3.69
C SER A 98 5.00 15.79 -3.49
N GLU A 99 5.78 16.05 -4.53
CA GLU A 99 7.25 15.98 -4.44
C GLU A 99 7.81 16.86 -3.31
N LEU A 100 7.22 18.04 -3.08
CA LEU A 100 7.63 18.94 -2.00
C LEU A 100 7.41 18.30 -0.62
N LEU A 101 6.26 17.66 -0.42
CA LEU A 101 5.94 16.97 0.84
C LEU A 101 6.89 15.79 1.08
N ILE A 102 7.19 15.04 0.03
CA ILE A 102 8.16 13.93 0.07
C ILE A 102 9.54 14.45 0.47
N ARG A 103 10.04 15.49 -0.20
CA ARG A 103 11.37 16.09 0.09
C ARG A 103 11.50 16.63 1.50
N ASN A 104 10.42 17.13 2.08
CA ASN A 104 10.43 17.59 3.46
C ASN A 104 10.56 16.45 4.49
N GLY A 105 10.48 15.19 4.06
CA GLY A 105 10.61 14.00 4.91
C GLY A 105 9.48 13.83 5.92
N GLN A 106 8.43 14.65 5.83
CA GLN A 106 7.35 14.70 6.80
C GLN A 106 6.41 13.51 6.62
N THR A 107 6.45 12.59 7.57
CA THR A 107 5.63 11.38 7.56
C THR A 107 5.48 10.81 8.97
N THR A 108 4.56 9.85 9.12
CA THR A 108 4.51 9.00 10.30
C THR A 108 5.64 7.97 10.21
N TRP A 109 6.48 7.93 11.24
CA TRP A 109 7.56 6.96 11.34
C TRP A 109 7.18 5.80 12.26
N GLY A 110 7.27 4.59 11.74
CA GLY A 110 7.23 3.36 12.52
C GLY A 110 8.64 2.85 12.80
N PHE A 111 8.91 2.42 14.02
CA PHE A 111 10.15 1.79 14.42
C PHE A 111 9.86 0.44 15.06
N THR A 112 10.57 -0.59 14.63
CA THR A 112 10.52 -1.89 15.29
C THR A 112 11.78 -2.07 16.12
N PHE A 113 11.62 -2.30 17.42
CA PHE A 113 12.69 -2.64 18.34
C PHE A 113 12.56 -4.10 18.79
N TYR A 114 13.68 -4.73 19.12
CA TYR A 114 13.73 -6.10 19.66
C TYR A 114 14.43 -6.12 21.00
N SER A 115 13.88 -6.88 21.95
CA SER A 115 14.51 -7.15 23.25
C SER A 115 15.01 -8.60 23.27
N PRO A 116 16.33 -8.84 23.28
CA PRO A 116 16.89 -10.18 23.39
C PRO A 116 16.49 -10.91 24.68
N SER A 117 16.39 -10.20 25.80
CA SER A 117 16.03 -10.79 27.10
C SER A 117 14.58 -11.28 27.13
N ARG A 118 13.67 -10.65 26.38
CA ARG A 118 12.26 -11.04 26.28
C ARG A 118 11.91 -11.88 25.06
N GLN A 119 12.77 -11.88 24.05
CA GLN A 119 12.48 -12.45 22.74
C GLN A 119 11.19 -11.89 22.12
N GLU A 120 10.96 -10.60 22.35
CA GLU A 120 9.80 -9.85 21.87
C GLU A 120 10.26 -8.67 21.00
N ALA A 121 9.42 -8.28 20.04
CA ALA A 121 9.54 -7.04 19.32
C ALA A 121 8.46 -6.05 19.75
N ALA A 122 8.82 -4.76 19.79
CA ALA A 122 7.92 -3.64 20.00
C ALA A 122 7.84 -2.80 18.73
N THR A 123 6.63 -2.42 18.35
CA THR A 123 6.41 -1.41 17.31
C THR A 123 6.07 -0.09 17.97
N ILE A 124 6.84 0.94 17.66
CA ILE A 124 6.67 2.30 18.17
C ILE A 124 6.33 3.19 16.97
N SER A 125 5.26 3.96 17.09
CA SER A 125 4.89 4.97 16.11
C SER A 125 5.32 6.33 16.62
N VAL A 126 5.84 7.17 15.72
CA VAL A 126 6.18 8.57 15.99
C VAL A 126 5.38 9.44 15.05
N ILE A 127 4.53 10.27 15.64
CA ILE A 127 3.68 11.25 14.96
C ILE A 127 3.91 12.58 15.66
N ASP A 128 4.28 13.62 14.93
CA ASP A 128 4.51 14.95 15.51
C ASP A 128 5.56 14.98 16.62
N GLY A 129 6.57 14.11 16.48
CA GLY A 129 7.65 13.95 17.44
C GLY A 129 7.25 13.20 18.71
N GLU A 130 5.99 12.79 18.85
CA GLU A 130 5.51 12.01 19.99
C GLU A 130 5.59 10.51 19.69
N ALA A 131 6.37 9.79 20.49
CA ALA A 131 6.58 8.36 20.34
C ALA A 131 5.62 7.55 21.22
N THR A 132 4.80 6.71 20.60
CA THR A 132 3.84 5.82 21.27
C THR A 132 4.15 4.36 21.00
N LEU A 133 4.16 3.53 22.05
CA LEU A 133 4.22 2.08 21.90
C LEU A 133 2.88 1.56 21.37
N VAL A 134 2.88 1.00 20.16
CA VAL A 134 1.68 0.53 19.47
C VAL A 134 1.35 -0.91 19.83
N THR A 135 2.35 -1.79 19.76
CA THR A 135 2.18 -3.22 20.03
C THR A 135 3.49 -3.87 20.44
N THR A 136 3.36 -5.01 21.10
CA THR A 136 4.46 -5.91 21.44
C THR A 136 4.06 -7.34 21.09
N ALA A 137 4.98 -8.13 20.52
CA ALA A 137 4.71 -9.53 20.19
C ALA A 137 5.99 -10.37 20.30
N PRO A 138 5.88 -11.68 20.59
CA PRO A 138 7.00 -12.61 20.44
C PRO A 138 7.60 -12.52 19.04
N PHE A 139 8.94 -12.50 18.97
CA PHE A 139 9.65 -12.33 17.71
C PHE A 139 10.88 -13.23 17.64
N ALA A 140 10.93 -14.05 16.59
CA ALA A 140 12.12 -14.84 16.27
C ALA A 140 13.08 -13.99 15.45
N LEU A 141 14.26 -13.71 16.00
CA LEU A 141 15.25 -12.87 15.34
C LEU A 141 15.81 -13.57 14.09
N ALA A 142 15.30 -13.18 12.91
CA ALA A 142 15.79 -13.62 11.60
C ALA A 142 16.63 -12.55 10.90
N GLN A 143 16.73 -11.37 11.50
CA GLN A 143 17.41 -10.20 10.91
C GLN A 143 18.40 -9.59 11.88
N THR A 144 19.47 -9.04 11.34
CA THR A 144 20.51 -8.31 12.08
C THR A 144 19.91 -6.97 12.54
N PRO A 145 20.03 -6.62 13.83
CA PRO A 145 19.64 -5.31 14.31
C PRO A 145 20.38 -4.19 13.57
N VAL A 146 19.66 -3.11 13.28
CA VAL A 146 20.26 -1.86 12.79
C VAL A 146 20.92 -1.18 13.99
N ALA A 147 22.23 -1.11 13.99
CA ALA A 147 22.94 -0.38 15.03
C ALA A 147 22.60 1.13 14.92
N ALA A 148 22.11 1.71 16.01
CA ALA A 148 21.62 3.09 16.14
C ALA A 148 22.56 4.17 15.59
N THR A 149 23.87 3.92 15.67
CA THR A 149 24.93 4.87 15.29
C THR A 149 25.44 4.65 13.87
N SER A 150 24.88 3.67 13.15
CA SER A 150 25.54 3.09 11.99
C SER A 150 24.95 3.50 10.65
N TRP A 151 23.96 4.39 10.61
CA TRP A 151 23.53 5.06 9.38
C TRP A 151 23.85 6.56 9.43
N GLN A 152 24.64 7.03 8.46
CA GLN A 152 25.09 8.42 8.37
C GLN A 152 24.13 9.27 7.52
N LEU A 153 23.56 8.67 6.48
CA LEU A 153 22.64 9.30 5.55
C LEU A 153 21.22 9.24 6.12
N ASP A 154 20.59 10.40 6.35
CA ASP A 154 19.22 10.45 6.85
C ASP A 154 18.20 10.23 5.72
N SER A 155 16.94 10.04 6.10
CA SER A 155 15.80 9.85 5.22
C SER A 155 15.64 10.93 4.15
N VAL A 156 15.81 12.21 4.48
CA VAL A 156 15.66 13.32 3.52
C VAL A 156 16.72 13.24 2.42
N ASP A 157 17.98 12.98 2.78
CA ASP A 157 19.07 12.86 1.81
C ASP A 157 18.86 11.64 0.88
N ALA A 158 18.39 10.52 1.43
CA ALA A 158 18.03 9.33 0.65
C ALA A 158 16.85 9.59 -0.29
N LEU A 159 15.83 10.32 0.15
CA LEU A 159 14.71 10.73 -0.69
C LEU A 159 15.15 11.68 -1.80
N ASP A 160 16.07 12.59 -1.52
CA ASP A 160 16.63 13.48 -2.53
C ASP A 160 17.39 12.72 -3.61
N ILE A 161 18.21 11.73 -3.23
CA ILE A 161 18.90 10.83 -4.18
C ILE A 161 17.86 10.07 -5.01
N TYR A 162 16.86 9.47 -4.37
CA TYR A 162 15.82 8.70 -5.04
C TYR A 162 15.03 9.53 -6.07
N LEU A 163 14.61 10.72 -5.68
CA LEU A 163 13.86 11.63 -6.55
C LEU A 163 14.69 12.08 -7.76
N GLN A 164 15.98 12.37 -7.55
CA GLN A 164 16.91 12.72 -8.64
C GLN A 164 17.19 11.56 -9.60
N ASN A 165 17.00 10.31 -9.16
CA ASN A 165 17.29 9.10 -9.94
C ASN A 165 16.03 8.40 -10.45
N GLY A 166 15.06 9.19 -10.90
CA GLY A 166 13.83 8.71 -11.58
C GLY A 166 12.57 8.87 -10.76
N GLY A 167 12.66 9.07 -9.43
CA GLY A 167 11.49 9.28 -8.57
C GLY A 167 10.64 10.48 -8.98
N SER A 168 11.25 11.64 -9.25
CA SER A 168 10.50 12.83 -9.69
C SER A 168 9.79 12.61 -11.03
N GLN A 169 10.45 11.92 -11.97
CA GLN A 169 9.84 11.59 -13.26
C GLN A 169 8.66 10.63 -13.06
N PHE A 170 8.80 9.60 -12.21
CA PHE A 170 7.75 8.65 -11.90
C PHE A 170 6.51 9.35 -11.30
N LEU A 171 6.71 10.25 -10.33
CA LEU A 171 5.63 11.04 -9.72
C LEU A 171 4.86 11.87 -10.76
N GLN A 172 5.58 12.50 -11.70
CA GLN A 172 4.98 13.29 -12.77
C GLN A 172 4.17 12.44 -13.76
N GLN A 173 4.62 11.21 -14.01
CA GLN A 173 3.96 10.28 -14.94
C GLN A 173 2.73 9.61 -14.31
N GLU A 174 2.82 9.18 -13.06
CA GLU A 174 1.84 8.28 -12.45
C GLU A 174 0.78 8.98 -11.57
N GLN A 175 0.89 10.29 -11.32
CA GLN A 175 -0.04 11.18 -10.57
C GLN A 175 -0.46 10.73 -9.16
N ILE A 176 -1.06 9.55 -9.01
CA ILE A 176 -1.47 8.95 -7.76
C ILE A 176 -0.49 7.83 -7.42
N THR A 177 0.39 8.12 -6.46
CA THR A 177 1.41 7.17 -6.00
C THR A 177 1.39 7.01 -4.48
N ILE A 178 1.91 5.89 -4.00
CA ILE A 178 2.17 5.63 -2.59
C ILE A 178 3.68 5.46 -2.45
N LEU A 179 4.32 6.28 -1.61
CA LEU A 179 5.74 6.18 -1.29
C LEU A 179 5.89 5.45 0.03
N THR A 180 6.76 4.43 0.05
CA THR A 180 7.18 3.78 1.28
C THR A 180 8.71 3.73 1.34
N MET A 181 9.25 3.93 2.54
CA MET A 181 10.67 3.91 2.82
C MET A 181 10.95 3.01 4.00
N TYR A 182 11.96 2.15 3.89
CA TYR A 182 12.41 1.25 4.95
C TYR A 182 13.89 1.43 5.21
N LEU A 183 14.27 1.42 6.49
CA LEU A 183 15.65 1.26 6.92
C LEU A 183 15.84 -0.15 7.45
N ASN A 184 16.79 -0.90 6.92
CA ASN A 184 17.11 -2.24 7.38
C ASN A 184 18.60 -2.55 7.25
N ALA A 185 19.08 -3.51 8.03
CA ALA A 185 20.37 -4.14 7.78
C ALA A 185 20.18 -5.34 6.83
N ASP A 186 20.99 -5.42 5.78
CA ASP A 186 21.00 -6.59 4.89
C ASP A 186 21.54 -7.82 5.63
N ASN A 187 20.79 -8.91 5.55
CA ASN A 187 21.14 -10.19 6.16
C ASN A 187 21.63 -11.21 5.14
N ALA A 188 21.38 -10.97 3.86
CA ALA A 188 21.40 -12.02 2.87
C ALA A 188 22.78 -12.22 2.25
N ASN A 189 23.56 -11.17 1.96
CA ASN A 189 24.87 -11.35 1.30
C ASN A 189 25.87 -10.17 1.42
N ARG A 190 25.50 -9.03 2.03
CA ARG A 190 26.30 -7.79 1.97
C ARG A 190 26.80 -7.29 3.32
N ASN A 191 27.26 -8.21 4.16
CA ASN A 191 28.01 -7.91 5.40
C ASN A 191 27.28 -7.03 6.43
N GLY A 192 25.95 -7.11 6.53
CA GLY A 192 25.22 -6.31 7.53
C GLY A 192 25.16 -4.82 7.18
N ARG A 193 25.37 -4.46 5.91
CA ARG A 193 25.21 -3.09 5.43
C ARG A 193 23.81 -2.58 5.74
N ILE A 194 23.71 -1.33 6.18
CA ILE A 194 22.44 -0.66 6.42
C ILE A 194 22.02 0.03 5.13
N GLU A 195 20.78 -0.19 4.72
CA GLU A 195 20.25 0.25 3.44
C GLU A 195 18.90 0.95 3.65
N TRP A 196 18.68 1.99 2.84
CA TRP A 196 17.37 2.57 2.61
C TRP A 196 16.73 1.88 1.41
N LEU A 197 15.60 1.22 1.61
CA LEU A 197 14.76 0.68 0.55
C LEU A 197 13.60 1.64 0.32
N ILE A 198 13.50 2.23 -0.87
CA ILE A 198 12.49 3.24 -1.22
C ILE A 198 11.68 2.73 -2.40
N SER A 199 10.35 2.79 -2.28
CA SER A 199 9.41 2.31 -3.28
C SER A 199 8.32 3.35 -3.54
N LEU A 200 8.11 3.68 -4.81
CA LEU A 200 6.89 4.32 -5.31
C LEU A 200 6.05 3.27 -5.99
N LEU A 201 4.79 3.14 -5.59
CA LEU A 201 3.78 2.31 -6.25
C LEU A 201 2.69 3.20 -6.82
N ALA A 202 2.38 3.03 -8.10
CA ALA A 202 1.23 3.62 -8.76
C ALA A 202 0.05 2.62 -8.72
N PRO A 203 -0.86 2.68 -7.73
CA PRO A 203 -1.90 1.65 -7.55
C PRO A 203 -2.86 1.51 -8.74
N GLN A 204 -2.98 2.53 -9.59
CA GLN A 204 -3.86 2.49 -10.75
C GLN A 204 -3.29 1.65 -11.92
N THR A 205 -1.98 1.73 -12.13
CA THR A 205 -1.28 1.06 -13.25
C THR A 205 -0.56 -0.21 -12.78
N GLY A 206 -0.27 -0.32 -11.50
CA GLY A 206 0.56 -1.37 -10.92
C GLY A 206 2.06 -1.19 -11.19
N HIS A 207 2.47 -0.08 -11.80
CA HIS A 207 3.88 0.24 -11.97
C HIS A 207 4.52 0.58 -10.62
N SER A 208 5.78 0.20 -10.46
CA SER A 208 6.59 0.59 -9.31
C SER A 208 7.96 1.08 -9.73
N LEU A 209 8.55 1.92 -8.88
CA LEU A 209 9.95 2.27 -8.91
C LEU A 209 10.55 1.95 -7.56
N ASP A 210 11.48 1.00 -7.53
CA ASP A 210 12.16 0.57 -6.31
C ASP A 210 13.64 0.92 -6.38
N MET A 211 14.21 1.35 -5.25
CA MET A 211 15.63 1.67 -5.16
C MET A 211 16.18 1.27 -3.79
N ILE A 212 17.40 0.75 -3.80
CA ILE A 212 18.18 0.48 -2.60
C ILE A 212 19.31 1.51 -2.56
N ILE A 213 19.47 2.21 -1.44
CA ILE A 213 20.51 3.22 -1.24
C ILE A 213 21.31 2.83 0.00
N ASP A 214 22.64 2.79 -0.10
CA ASP A 214 23.51 2.59 1.07
C ASP A 214 23.30 3.73 2.08
N ALA A 215 22.89 3.40 3.30
CA ALA A 215 22.55 4.39 4.33
C ALA A 215 23.77 5.06 4.97
N ASN A 216 24.98 4.75 4.52
CA ASN A 216 26.23 5.40 4.92
C ASN A 216 26.85 6.22 3.81
N THR A 217 26.84 5.72 2.57
CA THR A 217 27.51 6.39 1.45
C THR A 217 26.56 7.18 0.54
N GLY A 218 25.28 6.81 0.51
CA GLY A 218 24.33 7.32 -0.47
C GLY A 218 24.44 6.66 -1.84
N ASP A 219 25.28 5.63 -2.00
CA ASP A 219 25.42 4.92 -3.26
C ASP A 219 24.15 4.13 -3.57
N ILE A 220 23.67 4.22 -4.81
CA ILE A 220 22.57 3.38 -5.29
C ILE A 220 23.10 1.97 -5.48
N VAL A 221 22.44 1.03 -4.83
CA VAL A 221 22.77 -0.38 -4.89
C VAL A 221 21.93 -1.06 -5.96
N THR A 222 22.58 -1.47 -7.04
CA THR A 222 21.98 -2.35 -8.05
C THR A 222 22.06 -3.80 -7.60
N ASN A 223 20.97 -4.55 -7.73
CA ASN A 223 20.96 -6.00 -7.60
C ASN A 223 21.68 -6.69 -8.77
#